data_AF-A0A3N1CN54-F1
#
_entry.id   AF-A0A3N1CN54-F1
#
_cell.length_a   1.000
_cell.length_b   1.000
_cell.length_c   1.000
_cell.angle_alpha   90.00
_cell.angle_beta   90.00
_cell.angle_gamma   90.00
#
_symmetry.space_group_name_H-M   'P 1'
#
loop_
_entity.id
_entity.type
_entity.pdbx_description
1 polymer ?
#
loop_
_entity_poly.entity_id
_entity_poly.type
_entity_poly.pdbx_seq_one_letter_code
_entity_poly.pdbx_strand_id
1 'polypeptide(L)'
;MIRRSAAAAMLALTLAACRTGTAEPTPVPPPTASPSTAPPSATPPGTPPPSTGSPSTPRPTPTAPGRGCPASAHPTPACTGVPPKTKVRRTVQGDYEARTPGEVIDGWHITGQLITYADGVTVRDTRIDGGVSKNDKDGARLTLVDSTIGSPDACLVSPAIDTGYDTGNYTATRVLLQGHDDGFRTGGPDITIADSFVRTCGTNPESHGDGLQDYPGAQRLVVRRTTFDMCNGWATDRSRPACDSGAYPGMNGGVFIFSRPSRPGEKGSTDVTLIDNLVVGGLYGIWVAPAGGTWVLRGNKVVDRTWVYGPFTVEETGSCARIGTWQDNTVVTMDTDYRVTGTVRTVPCG
;
A
#
# COMPACT_ATOMS: atom_id res chain seq x y z
N MET A 1 -35.20 -43.22 -22.69
CA MET A 1 -34.18 -43.81 -21.79
C MET A 1 -33.05 -42.81 -21.64
N ILE A 2 -32.81 -42.29 -20.44
CA ILE A 2 -31.54 -41.81 -19.88
C ILE A 2 -31.87 -41.44 -18.42
N ARG A 3 -31.39 -42.26 -17.48
CA ARG A 3 -31.61 -42.10 -16.04
C ARG A 3 -30.61 -41.08 -15.50
N ARG A 4 -31.08 -40.08 -14.76
CA ARG A 4 -30.25 -39.20 -13.93
C ARG A 4 -30.11 -39.85 -12.55
N SER A 5 -28.90 -40.20 -12.16
CA SER A 5 -28.58 -40.66 -10.81
C SER A 5 -28.13 -39.46 -9.97
N ALA A 6 -28.84 -39.19 -8.90
CA ALA A 6 -28.42 -38.29 -7.83
C ALA A 6 -27.59 -39.10 -6.81
N ALA A 7 -26.37 -38.64 -6.51
CA ALA A 7 -25.57 -39.16 -5.42
C ALA A 7 -25.64 -38.18 -4.24
N ALA A 8 -26.26 -38.63 -3.15
CA ALA A 8 -26.25 -37.94 -1.86
C ALA A 8 -24.94 -38.30 -1.13
N ALA A 9 -24.15 -37.29 -0.77
CA ALA A 9 -22.99 -37.47 0.10
C ALA A 9 -23.44 -37.35 1.56
N MET A 10 -23.38 -38.47 2.30
CA MET A 10 -23.51 -38.50 3.75
C MET A 10 -22.25 -37.91 4.38
N LEU A 11 -22.43 -36.85 5.17
CA LEU A 11 -21.40 -36.31 6.05
C LEU A 11 -21.44 -37.08 7.38
N ALA A 12 -20.45 -37.94 7.61
CA ALA A 12 -20.27 -38.65 8.86
C ALA A 12 -19.55 -37.73 9.87
N LEU A 13 -20.24 -37.42 10.97
CA LEU A 13 -19.71 -36.65 12.10
C LEU A 13 -18.97 -37.61 13.04
N THR A 14 -17.64 -37.58 13.07
CA THR A 14 -16.82 -38.32 14.02
C THR A 14 -16.62 -37.49 15.30
N LEU A 15 -17.23 -37.93 16.39
CA LEU A 15 -16.91 -37.44 17.74
C LEU A 15 -15.52 -37.93 18.15
N ALA A 16 -14.58 -37.01 18.38
CA ALA A 16 -13.31 -37.30 19.02
C ALA A 16 -13.47 -37.32 20.55
N ALA A 17 -13.09 -38.42 21.18
CA ALA A 17 -13.11 -38.60 22.63
C ALA A 17 -11.95 -37.83 23.29
N CYS A 18 -12.26 -37.00 24.29
CA CYS A 18 -11.27 -36.38 25.19
C CYS A 18 -10.54 -37.48 25.98
N ARG A 19 -9.24 -37.64 25.71
CA ARG A 19 -8.32 -38.37 26.60
C ARG A 19 -7.78 -37.40 27.64
N THR A 20 -8.12 -37.63 28.90
CA THR A 20 -7.50 -36.99 30.07
C THR A 20 -6.09 -37.56 30.25
N GLY A 21 -5.09 -36.79 29.83
CA GLY A 21 -3.68 -37.06 30.12
C GLY A 21 -3.33 -36.62 31.54
N THR A 22 -2.95 -37.56 32.38
CA THR A 22 -2.37 -37.32 33.71
C THR A 22 -1.00 -36.68 33.53
N ALA A 23 -0.83 -35.45 34.04
CA ALA A 23 0.45 -34.74 33.98
C ALA A 23 1.47 -35.38 34.94
N GLU A 24 2.64 -35.70 34.40
CA GLU A 24 3.81 -36.20 35.13
C GLU A 24 4.48 -35.04 35.90
N PRO A 25 4.90 -35.23 37.17
CA PRO A 25 5.49 -34.16 37.96
C PRO A 25 6.87 -33.75 37.43
N THR A 26 7.02 -32.45 37.16
CA THR A 26 8.29 -31.84 36.74
C THR A 26 9.30 -31.81 37.90
N PRO A 27 10.58 -32.17 37.68
CA PRO A 27 11.59 -32.16 38.73
C PRO A 27 11.93 -30.73 39.18
N VAL A 28 12.08 -30.58 40.51
CA VAL A 28 12.41 -29.33 41.20
C VAL A 28 13.87 -28.93 40.91
N PRO A 29 14.15 -27.67 40.52
CA PRO A 29 15.52 -27.22 40.29
C PRO A 29 16.32 -27.09 41.60
N PRO A 30 17.65 -27.30 41.57
CA PRO A 30 18.52 -27.19 42.73
C PRO A 30 18.66 -25.74 43.25
N PRO A 31 19.02 -25.56 44.53
CA PRO A 31 19.07 -24.25 45.17
C PRO A 31 20.13 -23.35 44.56
N THR A 32 19.74 -22.11 44.28
CA THR A 32 20.57 -21.03 43.77
C THR A 32 21.59 -20.58 44.82
N ALA A 33 22.87 -20.52 44.43
CA ALA A 33 23.94 -20.04 45.28
C ALA A 33 23.81 -18.53 45.59
N SER A 34 24.09 -18.18 46.84
CA SER A 34 24.02 -16.82 47.38
C SER A 34 25.10 -15.91 46.77
N PRO A 35 24.78 -14.65 46.40
CA PRO A 35 25.76 -13.75 45.80
C PRO A 35 26.74 -13.21 46.87
N SER A 36 28.03 -13.32 46.56
CA SER A 36 29.13 -12.71 47.31
C SER A 36 29.20 -11.20 47.00
N THR A 37 29.19 -10.38 48.05
CA THR A 37 29.27 -8.91 47.97
C THR A 37 30.68 -8.45 47.64
N ALA A 38 30.84 -7.81 46.47
CA ALA A 38 32.06 -7.12 46.09
C ALA A 38 32.15 -5.72 46.76
N PRO A 39 33.36 -5.22 47.08
CA PRO A 39 33.57 -3.92 47.69
C PRO A 39 33.26 -2.74 46.74
N PRO A 40 32.88 -1.56 47.27
CA PRO A 40 32.46 -0.42 46.48
C PRO A 40 33.63 0.18 45.68
N SER A 41 33.42 0.33 44.37
CA SER A 41 34.33 1.02 43.45
C SER A 41 34.09 2.53 43.49
N ALA A 42 35.17 3.30 43.44
CA ALA A 42 35.16 4.75 43.56
C ALA A 42 34.40 5.44 42.41
N THR A 43 33.61 6.46 42.77
CA THR A 43 32.77 7.26 41.87
C THR A 43 33.60 8.08 40.87
N PRO A 44 33.41 7.93 39.55
CA PRO A 44 34.04 8.80 38.55
C PRO A 44 33.46 10.23 38.57
N PRO A 45 34.23 11.25 38.17
CA PRO A 45 33.74 12.63 38.05
C PRO A 45 32.60 12.73 37.02
N GLY A 46 31.57 13.51 37.37
CA GLY A 46 30.32 13.61 36.64
C GLY A 46 30.47 14.05 35.18
N THR A 47 29.83 13.28 34.30
CA THR A 47 29.61 13.61 32.88
C THR A 47 28.78 14.91 32.78
N PRO A 48 29.18 15.87 31.93
CA PRO A 48 28.42 17.10 31.72
C PRO A 48 27.01 16.79 31.20
N PRO A 49 26.01 17.62 31.53
CA PRO A 49 24.62 17.40 31.15
C PRO A 49 24.48 17.37 29.62
N PRO A 50 23.61 16.50 29.07
CA PRO A 50 23.38 16.42 27.64
C PRO A 50 22.85 17.75 27.14
N SER A 51 23.57 18.35 26.19
CA SER A 51 23.10 19.49 25.42
C SER A 51 21.81 19.10 24.71
N THR A 52 20.69 19.73 25.10
CA THR A 52 19.40 19.68 24.41
C THR A 52 19.54 20.33 23.04
N GLY A 53 20.10 19.58 22.08
CA GLY A 53 20.04 19.95 20.68
C GLY A 53 18.59 19.89 20.23
N SER A 54 18.03 21.03 19.80
CA SER A 54 16.72 21.07 19.15
C SER A 54 16.69 20.05 18.01
N PRO A 55 15.54 19.36 17.77
CA PRO A 55 15.42 18.44 16.64
C PRO A 55 15.74 19.21 15.36
N SER A 56 16.84 18.85 14.71
CA SER A 56 17.17 19.41 13.40
C SER A 56 16.09 18.95 12.44
N THR A 57 15.25 19.89 12.02
CA THR A 57 14.27 19.67 10.96
C THR A 57 15.04 19.14 9.75
N PRO A 58 14.71 17.94 9.22
CA PRO A 58 15.46 17.38 8.10
C PRO A 58 15.47 18.38 6.95
N ARG A 59 16.68 18.79 6.56
CA ARG A 59 16.88 19.70 5.43
C ARG A 59 16.27 19.05 4.18
N PRO A 60 15.37 19.72 3.44
CA PRO A 60 14.76 19.12 2.26
C PRO A 60 15.86 18.73 1.27
N THR A 61 15.92 17.44 0.95
CA THR A 61 16.78 16.91 -0.10
C THR A 61 16.44 17.65 -1.40
N PRO A 62 17.44 18.21 -2.12
CA PRO A 62 17.19 18.94 -3.36
C PRO A 62 16.41 18.07 -4.34
N THR A 63 15.21 18.52 -4.71
CA THR A 63 14.41 17.89 -5.76
C THR A 63 15.17 18.01 -7.08
N ALA A 64 15.52 16.87 -7.70
CA ALA A 64 16.13 16.86 -9.02
C ALA A 64 15.23 17.63 -10.02
N PRO A 65 15.77 18.57 -10.80
CA PRO A 65 14.98 19.32 -11.78
C PRO A 65 14.67 18.43 -12.99
N GLY A 66 13.40 18.35 -13.39
CA GLY A 66 13.07 18.22 -14.82
C GLY A 66 12.16 17.08 -15.33
N ARG A 67 11.55 16.24 -14.48
CA ARG A 67 10.54 15.26 -14.97
C ARG A 67 9.34 15.14 -14.02
N GLY A 68 8.76 16.27 -13.65
CA GLY A 68 7.45 16.25 -12.99
C GLY A 68 6.37 15.85 -13.99
N CYS A 69 5.44 14.98 -13.60
CA CYS A 69 4.18 14.87 -14.35
C CYS A 69 3.57 16.27 -14.50
N PRO A 70 3.02 16.63 -15.68
CA PRO A 70 2.45 17.95 -15.89
C PRO A 70 1.44 18.26 -14.79
N ALA A 71 1.59 19.41 -14.11
CA ALA A 71 0.81 19.69 -12.91
C ALA A 71 -0.71 19.73 -13.15
N SER A 72 -1.13 19.99 -14.39
CA SER A 72 -2.52 20.03 -14.85
C SER A 72 -3.08 18.67 -15.26
N ALA A 73 -2.28 17.60 -15.27
CA ALA A 73 -2.68 16.26 -15.67
C ALA A 73 -2.43 15.25 -14.54
N HIS A 74 -3.26 14.21 -14.50
CA HIS A 74 -2.98 13.08 -13.62
C HIS A 74 -1.77 12.30 -14.17
N PRO A 75 -0.97 11.65 -13.31
CA PRO A 75 0.16 10.86 -13.77
C PRO A 75 -0.25 9.75 -14.73
N THR A 76 0.68 9.41 -15.62
CA THR A 76 0.55 8.32 -16.58
C THR A 76 1.86 7.52 -16.58
N PRO A 77 1.91 6.30 -17.15
CA PRO A 77 3.16 5.55 -17.26
C PRO A 77 4.27 6.32 -17.97
N ALA A 78 3.92 7.27 -18.86
CA ALA A 78 4.88 8.06 -19.60
C ALA A 78 5.64 9.09 -18.74
N CYS A 79 5.11 9.48 -17.57
CA CYS A 79 5.73 10.45 -16.67
C CYS A 79 6.10 9.89 -15.28
N THR A 80 5.70 8.67 -14.96
CA THR A 80 6.11 7.94 -13.76
C THR A 80 7.18 6.89 -14.08
N GLY A 81 7.64 6.18 -13.05
CA GLY A 81 8.61 5.10 -13.18
C GLY A 81 10.03 5.60 -13.45
N VAL A 82 10.91 4.65 -13.78
CA VAL A 82 12.28 4.95 -14.21
C VAL A 82 12.25 5.90 -15.41
N PRO A 83 12.97 7.04 -15.36
CA PRO A 83 13.02 7.95 -16.48
C PRO A 83 13.54 7.28 -17.76
N PRO A 84 12.97 7.60 -18.94
CA PRO A 84 13.50 7.13 -20.20
C PRO A 84 14.97 7.50 -20.32
N LYS A 85 15.78 6.58 -20.85
CA LYS A 85 17.23 6.73 -21.03
C LYS A 85 18.04 6.80 -19.73
N THR A 86 17.44 6.52 -18.57
CA THR A 86 18.22 6.25 -17.37
C THR A 86 19.21 5.13 -17.64
N LYS A 87 20.48 5.38 -17.34
CA LYS A 87 21.53 4.37 -17.48
C LYS A 87 21.48 3.43 -16.28
N VAL A 88 21.33 2.14 -16.54
CA VAL A 88 21.49 1.12 -15.50
C VAL A 88 22.94 1.13 -15.03
N ARG A 89 23.15 1.47 -13.76
CA ARG A 89 24.47 1.54 -13.10
C ARG A 89 24.88 0.22 -12.48
N ARG A 90 23.90 -0.58 -12.06
CA ARG A 90 24.10 -1.89 -11.45
C ARG A 90 22.90 -2.78 -11.77
N THR A 91 23.18 -4.03 -12.10
CA THR A 91 22.15 -5.08 -12.16
C THR A 91 22.38 -6.05 -11.00
N VAL A 92 21.32 -6.34 -10.25
CA VAL A 92 21.28 -7.39 -9.24
C VAL A 92 20.42 -8.52 -9.80
N GLN A 93 21.00 -9.73 -9.85
CA GLN A 93 20.27 -10.93 -10.25
C GLN A 93 19.58 -11.53 -9.01
N GLY A 94 18.25 -11.60 -9.04
CA GLY A 94 17.44 -12.00 -7.90
C GLY A 94 17.19 -10.86 -6.92
N ASP A 95 16.92 -11.24 -5.68
CA ASP A 95 16.51 -10.30 -4.63
C ASP A 95 17.70 -9.46 -4.13
N TYR A 96 17.39 -8.27 -3.61
CA TYR A 96 18.35 -7.40 -2.94
C TYR A 96 17.89 -7.04 -1.53
N GLU A 97 18.77 -7.21 -0.55
CA GLU A 97 18.52 -6.83 0.83
C GLU A 97 19.25 -5.53 1.19
N ALA A 98 18.50 -4.43 1.35
CA ALA A 98 19.04 -3.15 1.80
C ALA A 98 19.17 -3.15 3.33
N ARG A 99 20.37 -3.47 3.83
CA ARG A 99 20.68 -3.60 5.27
C ARG A 99 21.47 -2.44 5.83
N THR A 100 21.90 -1.50 5.00
CA THR A 100 22.72 -0.36 5.46
C THR A 100 21.82 0.86 5.70
N PRO A 101 21.85 1.48 6.90
CA PRO A 101 21.11 2.72 7.13
C PRO A 101 21.55 3.83 6.18
N GLY A 102 20.58 4.55 5.61
CA GLY A 102 20.83 5.64 4.66
C GLY A 102 21.29 5.18 3.27
N GLU A 103 21.20 3.88 2.95
CA GLU A 103 21.62 3.35 1.66
C GLU A 103 20.85 4.00 0.49
N VAL A 104 21.58 4.31 -0.58
CA VAL A 104 21.00 4.89 -1.79
C VAL A 104 21.12 3.90 -2.95
N ILE A 105 19.99 3.40 -3.41
CA ILE A 105 19.83 2.54 -4.58
C ILE A 105 19.45 3.44 -5.75
N ASP A 106 20.42 3.76 -6.60
CA ASP A 106 20.32 4.79 -7.64
C ASP A 106 20.68 4.26 -9.02
N GLY A 107 19.70 4.21 -9.92
CA GLY A 107 19.91 3.72 -11.28
C GLY A 107 20.13 2.21 -11.37
N TRP A 108 19.54 1.42 -10.47
CA TRP A 108 19.73 -0.03 -10.46
C TRP A 108 18.65 -0.75 -11.27
N HIS A 109 18.95 -1.99 -11.63
CA HIS A 109 17.96 -2.97 -12.08
C HIS A 109 18.06 -4.20 -11.17
N ILE A 110 17.03 -4.43 -10.36
CA ILE A 110 16.91 -5.61 -9.49
C ILE A 110 15.91 -6.56 -10.16
N THR A 111 16.34 -7.77 -10.52
CA THR A 111 15.46 -8.72 -11.23
C THR A 111 14.54 -9.52 -10.31
N GLY A 112 14.77 -9.47 -8.99
CA GLY A 112 13.87 -9.98 -7.96
C GLY A 112 13.21 -8.87 -7.14
N GLN A 113 12.99 -9.13 -5.85
CA GLN A 113 12.44 -8.18 -4.90
C GLN A 113 13.50 -7.27 -4.27
N LEU A 114 13.09 -6.08 -3.86
CA LEU A 114 13.85 -5.27 -2.91
C LEU A 114 13.29 -5.47 -1.50
N ILE A 115 14.13 -5.95 -0.58
CA ILE A 115 13.77 -6.14 0.82
C ILE A 115 14.55 -5.13 1.65
N THR A 116 13.86 -4.24 2.32
CA THR A 116 14.48 -3.19 3.14
C THR A 116 14.44 -3.57 4.61
N TYR A 117 15.61 -3.50 5.26
CA TYR A 117 15.77 -3.76 6.69
C TYR A 117 16.23 -2.52 7.47
N ALA A 118 16.78 -1.53 6.78
CA ALA A 118 17.45 -0.39 7.40
C ALA A 118 16.68 0.93 7.24
N ASP A 119 16.89 1.85 8.20
CA ASP A 119 16.30 3.20 8.17
C ASP A 119 16.92 4.08 7.10
N GLY A 120 16.09 4.88 6.45
CA GLY A 120 16.51 5.92 5.52
C GLY A 120 16.97 5.42 4.16
N VAL A 121 16.58 4.20 3.75
CA VAL A 121 16.87 3.70 2.40
C VAL A 121 16.17 4.60 1.38
N THR A 122 16.93 5.02 0.37
CA THR A 122 16.42 5.81 -0.76
C THR A 122 16.60 5.03 -2.05
N VAL A 123 15.50 4.80 -2.75
CA VAL A 123 15.46 4.15 -4.06
C VAL A 123 15.07 5.20 -5.08
N ARG A 124 15.95 5.42 -6.07
CA ARG A 124 15.69 6.37 -7.15
C ARG A 124 16.14 5.86 -8.51
N ASP A 125 15.44 6.28 -9.56
CA ASP A 125 15.78 5.94 -10.94
C ASP A 125 15.97 4.43 -11.16
N THR A 126 15.30 3.61 -10.35
CA THR A 126 15.58 2.17 -10.22
C THR A 126 14.42 1.33 -10.72
N ARG A 127 14.75 0.25 -11.42
CA ARG A 127 13.80 -0.77 -11.87
C ARG A 127 13.89 -1.98 -10.94
N ILE A 128 12.75 -2.45 -10.47
CA ILE A 128 12.61 -3.64 -9.64
C ILE A 128 11.56 -4.52 -10.33
N ASP A 129 11.93 -5.72 -10.77
CA ASP A 129 10.99 -6.58 -11.52
C ASP A 129 10.01 -7.32 -10.59
N GLY A 130 10.39 -7.54 -9.33
CA GLY A 130 9.49 -7.97 -8.26
C GLY A 130 8.88 -6.79 -7.48
N GLY A 131 8.46 -7.07 -6.24
CA GLY A 131 7.95 -6.06 -5.31
C GLY A 131 9.01 -5.43 -4.41
N VAL A 132 8.55 -4.49 -3.57
CA VAL A 132 9.30 -3.88 -2.49
C VAL A 132 8.67 -4.29 -1.16
N SER A 133 9.48 -4.85 -0.26
CA SER A 133 9.04 -5.27 1.07
C SER A 133 9.81 -4.50 2.15
N LYS A 134 9.10 -3.97 3.15
CA LYS A 134 9.71 -3.47 4.39
C LYS A 134 9.69 -4.56 5.45
N ASN A 135 10.86 -5.05 5.82
CA ASN A 135 11.05 -6.06 6.85
C ASN A 135 11.87 -5.48 8.02
N ASP A 136 11.63 -4.20 8.31
CA ASP A 136 12.09 -3.54 9.52
C ASP A 136 11.05 -3.71 10.63
N LYS A 137 11.52 -3.88 11.87
CA LYS A 137 10.63 -3.97 13.04
C LYS A 137 10.39 -2.62 13.72
N ASP A 138 11.09 -1.58 13.26
CA ASP A 138 11.28 -0.34 14.01
C ASP A 138 10.68 0.90 13.32
N GLY A 139 9.92 0.73 12.22
CA GLY A 139 9.32 1.85 11.50
C GLY A 139 10.32 2.64 10.66
N ALA A 140 11.29 1.95 10.06
CA ALA A 140 12.32 2.50 9.17
C ALA A 140 11.69 3.33 8.05
N ARG A 141 12.31 4.47 7.73
CA ARG A 141 11.89 5.32 6.62
C ARG A 141 12.37 4.77 5.29
N LEU A 142 11.47 4.76 4.31
CA LEU A 142 11.78 4.41 2.91
C LEU A 142 11.38 5.55 1.98
N THR A 143 12.26 5.95 1.07
CA THR A 143 11.93 6.90 -0.01
C THR A 143 12.06 6.20 -1.34
N LEU A 144 11.00 6.24 -2.15
CA LEU A 144 10.94 5.74 -3.51
C LEU A 144 10.62 6.89 -4.44
N VAL A 145 11.46 7.14 -5.44
CA VAL A 145 11.27 8.23 -6.38
C VAL A 145 11.65 7.82 -7.79
N ASP A 146 10.85 8.20 -8.79
CA ASP A 146 11.18 7.97 -10.21
C ASP A 146 11.60 6.51 -10.50
N SER A 147 10.87 5.55 -9.92
CA SER A 147 11.24 4.13 -9.93
C SER A 147 10.07 3.26 -10.38
N THR A 148 10.38 2.17 -11.08
CA THR A 148 9.40 1.20 -11.57
C THR A 148 9.49 -0.07 -10.73
N ILE A 149 8.35 -0.53 -10.25
CA ILE A 149 8.22 -1.72 -9.41
C ILE A 149 7.23 -2.67 -10.10
N GLY A 150 7.66 -3.92 -10.24
CA GLY A 150 6.99 -4.95 -11.00
C GLY A 150 7.22 -4.88 -12.51
N SER A 151 6.85 -5.98 -13.18
CA SER A 151 7.03 -6.19 -14.62
C SER A 151 5.68 -6.19 -15.33
N PRO A 152 5.52 -5.55 -16.50
CA PRO A 152 4.25 -5.56 -17.23
C PRO A 152 3.92 -6.95 -17.82
N ASP A 153 4.92 -7.83 -17.89
CA ASP A 153 4.80 -9.19 -18.42
C ASP A 153 4.43 -10.22 -17.34
N ALA A 154 4.25 -9.78 -16.10
CA ALA A 154 3.92 -10.62 -14.96
C ALA A 154 2.57 -10.22 -14.35
N CYS A 155 1.97 -11.16 -13.61
CA CYS A 155 0.91 -10.86 -12.66
C CYS A 155 1.20 -11.57 -11.34
N LEU A 156 1.85 -10.86 -10.43
CA LEU A 156 2.20 -11.35 -9.11
C LEU A 156 1.01 -11.16 -8.17
N VAL A 157 0.58 -12.25 -7.53
CA VAL A 157 -0.48 -12.25 -6.51
C VAL A 157 0.12 -11.80 -5.18
N SER A 158 0.39 -10.50 -5.07
CA SER A 158 1.10 -9.86 -3.96
C SER A 158 1.13 -8.34 -4.14
N PRO A 159 1.18 -7.54 -3.04
CA PRO A 159 1.38 -6.09 -3.13
C PRO A 159 2.69 -5.72 -3.84
N ALA A 160 2.67 -4.67 -4.65
CA ALA A 160 3.88 -4.12 -5.26
C ALA A 160 4.78 -3.42 -4.22
N ILE A 161 4.18 -2.70 -3.26
CA ILE A 161 4.87 -2.19 -2.07
C ILE A 161 4.15 -2.75 -0.85
N ASP A 162 4.82 -3.64 -0.14
CA ASP A 162 4.35 -4.22 1.11
C ASP A 162 5.13 -3.66 2.29
N THR A 163 4.45 -2.94 3.17
CA THR A 163 5.04 -2.44 4.42
C THR A 163 4.87 -3.41 5.58
N GLY A 164 4.26 -4.57 5.39
CA GLY A 164 3.81 -5.41 6.50
C GLY A 164 2.82 -4.66 7.41
N TYR A 165 2.51 -5.27 8.54
CA TYR A 165 1.65 -4.65 9.56
C TYR A 165 2.47 -3.61 10.35
N ASP A 166 1.95 -2.38 10.42
CA ASP A 166 2.41 -1.28 11.28
C ASP A 166 3.74 -0.58 10.91
N THR A 167 4.51 -1.03 9.92
CA THR A 167 5.84 -0.41 9.68
C THR A 167 5.77 0.93 8.94
N GLY A 168 4.72 1.16 8.14
CA GLY A 168 4.45 2.41 7.40
C GLY A 168 5.71 3.15 6.91
N ASN A 169 5.74 4.46 7.17
CA ASN A 169 6.89 5.36 7.08
C ASN A 169 7.55 5.37 5.71
N TYR A 170 6.79 5.55 4.63
CA TYR A 170 7.38 5.68 3.31
C TYR A 170 6.80 6.83 2.49
N THR A 171 7.65 7.33 1.61
CA THR A 171 7.27 8.27 0.57
C THR A 171 7.48 7.63 -0.79
N ALA A 172 6.44 7.61 -1.63
CA ALA A 172 6.49 7.15 -3.01
C ALA A 172 6.09 8.31 -3.93
N THR A 173 7.04 8.78 -4.75
CA THR A 173 6.82 9.93 -5.64
C THR A 173 7.17 9.57 -7.08
N ARG A 174 6.23 9.74 -8.01
CA ARG A 174 6.44 9.39 -9.44
C ARG A 174 6.85 7.93 -9.65
N VAL A 175 6.37 7.04 -8.79
CA VAL A 175 6.60 5.61 -8.97
C VAL A 175 5.58 5.03 -9.95
N LEU A 176 6.01 4.02 -10.71
CA LEU A 176 5.15 3.19 -11.54
C LEU A 176 5.07 1.81 -10.90
N LEU A 177 3.87 1.42 -10.45
CA LEU A 177 3.57 0.06 -10.01
C LEU A 177 2.84 -0.68 -11.13
N GLN A 178 3.28 -1.87 -11.49
CA GLN A 178 2.64 -2.67 -12.54
C GLN A 178 2.86 -4.18 -12.34
N GLY A 179 1.98 -5.01 -12.86
CA GLY A 179 2.17 -6.47 -12.84
C GLY A 179 2.04 -7.10 -11.46
N HIS A 180 1.37 -6.39 -10.55
CA HIS A 180 0.90 -6.87 -9.27
C HIS A 180 -0.61 -6.76 -9.23
N ASP A 181 -1.29 -7.64 -8.50
CA ASP A 181 -2.74 -7.52 -8.31
C ASP A 181 -3.12 -6.53 -7.20
N ASP A 182 -2.24 -6.33 -6.22
CA ASP A 182 -2.33 -5.30 -5.19
C ASP A 182 -1.19 -4.26 -5.36
N GLY A 183 -1.53 -2.98 -5.25
CA GLY A 183 -0.64 -1.86 -5.50
C GLY A 183 0.11 -1.43 -4.25
N PHE A 184 -0.35 -0.34 -3.64
CA PHE A 184 0.23 0.22 -2.43
C PHE A 184 -0.41 -0.36 -1.18
N ARG A 185 0.38 -0.98 -0.32
CA ARG A 185 -0.03 -1.27 1.05
C ARG A 185 0.20 -0.05 1.95
N THR A 186 -0.81 0.35 2.71
CA THR A 186 -0.76 1.57 3.53
C THR A 186 -1.09 1.37 5.02
N GLY A 187 -1.03 0.14 5.51
CA GLY A 187 -1.25 -0.17 6.93
C GLY A 187 -0.11 0.27 7.84
N GLY A 188 -0.07 1.56 8.21
CA GLY A 188 0.91 2.11 9.13
C GLY A 188 0.95 3.64 9.12
N PRO A 189 1.85 4.25 9.91
CA PRO A 189 1.94 5.70 10.02
C PRO A 189 2.73 6.35 8.88
N ASP A 190 2.53 7.65 8.65
CA ASP A 190 3.39 8.56 7.87
C ASP A 190 3.71 8.07 6.46
N ILE A 191 2.64 7.87 5.67
CA ILE A 191 2.75 7.43 4.28
C ILE A 191 2.35 8.57 3.35
N THR A 192 3.21 8.88 2.38
CA THR A 192 2.91 9.85 1.32
C THR A 192 3.08 9.22 -0.05
N ILE A 193 2.02 9.22 -0.84
CA ILE A 193 2.00 8.78 -2.23
C ILE A 193 1.63 9.99 -3.08
N ALA A 194 2.52 10.37 -4.00
CA ALA A 194 2.33 11.56 -4.81
C ALA A 194 2.74 11.32 -6.26
N ASP A 195 1.96 11.87 -7.19
CA ASP A 195 2.33 11.92 -8.62
C ASP A 195 2.66 10.55 -9.21
N SER A 196 2.06 9.49 -8.66
CA SER A 196 2.40 8.09 -8.97
C SER A 196 1.32 7.43 -9.83
N PHE A 197 1.64 6.26 -10.37
CA PHE A 197 0.74 5.50 -11.22
C PHE A 197 0.77 4.03 -10.82
N VAL A 198 -0.40 3.42 -10.70
CA VAL A 198 -0.58 1.99 -10.44
C VAL A 198 -1.38 1.40 -11.58
N ARG A 199 -0.90 0.30 -12.15
CA ARG A 199 -1.69 -0.57 -13.01
C ARG A 199 -1.69 -1.96 -12.42
N THR A 200 -2.81 -2.34 -11.83
CA THR A 200 -2.92 -3.71 -11.34
C THR A 200 -3.19 -4.67 -12.49
N CYS A 201 -2.83 -5.92 -12.27
CA CYS A 201 -3.26 -7.03 -13.09
C CYS A 201 -4.37 -7.80 -12.35
N GLY A 202 -5.22 -8.53 -13.06
CA GLY A 202 -6.24 -9.37 -12.44
C GLY A 202 -6.31 -10.68 -13.19
N THR A 203 -5.78 -11.73 -12.59
CA THR A 203 -5.84 -13.08 -13.13
C THR A 203 -6.50 -14.07 -12.17
N ASN A 204 -6.74 -13.67 -10.92
CA ASN A 204 -7.25 -14.55 -9.87
C ASN A 204 -8.51 -13.96 -9.21
N PRO A 205 -9.68 -14.61 -9.34
CA PRO A 205 -10.92 -14.25 -8.65
C PRO A 205 -10.83 -14.06 -7.14
N GLU A 206 -9.86 -14.69 -6.50
CA GLU A 206 -9.74 -14.74 -5.04
C GLU A 206 -8.74 -13.74 -4.47
N SER A 207 -8.02 -12.98 -5.30
CA SER A 207 -6.86 -12.23 -4.80
C SER A 207 -7.17 -10.95 -4.02
N HIS A 208 -8.40 -10.44 -4.11
CA HIS A 208 -8.79 -9.16 -3.48
C HIS A 208 -7.82 -8.01 -3.81
N GLY A 209 -7.37 -7.94 -5.06
CA GLY A 209 -6.41 -6.95 -5.53
C GLY A 209 -6.96 -5.52 -5.47
N ASP A 210 -6.20 -4.61 -4.87
CA ASP A 210 -6.54 -3.20 -4.70
C ASP A 210 -5.46 -2.32 -5.36
N GLY A 211 -5.82 -1.12 -5.83
CA GLY A 211 -4.79 -0.16 -6.27
C GLY A 211 -4.03 0.45 -5.11
N LEU A 212 -4.74 0.59 -3.99
CA LEU A 212 -4.23 0.94 -2.68
C LEU A 212 -5.06 0.19 -1.65
N GLN A 213 -4.40 -0.60 -0.80
CA GLN A 213 -5.04 -1.27 0.33
C GLN A 213 -4.50 -0.73 1.65
N ASP A 214 -5.40 -0.23 2.48
CA ASP A 214 -5.10 -0.02 3.88
C ASP A 214 -5.47 -1.25 4.72
N TYR A 215 -4.49 -1.81 5.43
CA TYR A 215 -4.69 -2.80 6.47
C TYR A 215 -3.43 -2.92 7.35
N PRO A 216 -3.48 -2.71 8.69
CA PRO A 216 -4.69 -2.69 9.53
C PRO A 216 -5.23 -1.28 9.84
N GLY A 217 -4.66 -0.23 9.26
CA GLY A 217 -5.10 1.15 9.50
C GLY A 217 -3.98 2.17 9.30
N ALA A 218 -4.13 3.03 8.31
CA ALA A 218 -3.18 4.06 7.97
C ALA A 218 -3.27 5.25 8.92
N GLN A 219 -2.14 5.81 9.34
CA GLN A 219 -2.12 7.01 10.19
C GLN A 219 -1.37 8.11 9.45
N ARG A 220 -1.98 9.29 9.26
CA ARG A 220 -1.36 10.39 8.50
C ARG A 220 -1.02 9.98 7.06
N LEU A 221 -1.99 9.34 6.39
CA LEU A 221 -1.86 8.95 4.99
C LEU A 221 -2.19 10.13 4.08
N VAL A 222 -1.29 10.43 3.15
CA VAL A 222 -1.51 11.41 2.09
C VAL A 222 -1.35 10.75 0.74
N VAL A 223 -2.42 10.75 -0.05
CA VAL A 223 -2.42 10.28 -1.45
C VAL A 223 -2.88 11.42 -2.32
N ARG A 224 -1.99 11.90 -3.18
CA ARG A 224 -2.31 13.04 -4.06
C ARG A 224 -1.89 12.80 -5.49
N ARG A 225 -2.72 13.28 -6.43
CA ARG A 225 -2.45 13.21 -7.88
C ARG A 225 -1.88 11.85 -8.27
N THR A 226 -2.53 10.77 -7.85
CA THR A 226 -2.13 9.41 -8.20
C THR A 226 -3.20 8.80 -9.09
N THR A 227 -2.76 8.06 -10.11
CA THR A 227 -3.66 7.35 -11.00
C THR A 227 -3.67 5.87 -10.64
N PHE A 228 -4.86 5.33 -10.39
CA PHE A 228 -5.10 3.92 -10.09
C PHE A 228 -5.86 3.30 -11.25
N ASP A 229 -5.19 2.42 -12.00
CA ASP A 229 -5.75 1.71 -13.14
C ASP A 229 -5.96 0.23 -12.80
N MET A 230 -7.18 -0.08 -12.37
CA MET A 230 -7.63 -1.44 -12.10
C MET A 230 -8.18 -2.13 -13.35
N CYS A 231 -8.03 -1.55 -14.54
CA CYS A 231 -8.44 -2.22 -15.78
C CYS A 231 -7.24 -2.79 -16.55
N ASN A 232 -6.04 -2.81 -15.95
CA ASN A 232 -4.79 -3.21 -16.63
C ASN A 232 -4.58 -2.50 -17.98
N GLY A 233 -4.88 -1.20 -18.08
CA GLY A 233 -4.70 -0.42 -19.31
C GLY A 233 -5.76 -0.66 -20.40
N TRP A 234 -6.89 -1.28 -20.06
CA TRP A 234 -8.02 -1.41 -21.00
C TRP A 234 -8.50 -0.06 -21.49
N ALA A 235 -8.73 0.04 -22.80
CA ALA A 235 -9.31 1.22 -23.41
C ALA A 235 -10.75 1.40 -22.92
N THR A 236 -11.00 2.46 -22.16
CA THR A 236 -12.34 2.86 -21.71
C THR A 236 -13.14 3.52 -22.83
N ASP A 237 -13.12 2.94 -24.04
CA ASP A 237 -14.07 3.36 -25.04
C ASP A 237 -15.48 3.00 -24.54
N ARG A 238 -16.44 3.91 -24.70
CA ARG A 238 -17.79 3.78 -24.14
C ARG A 238 -18.57 2.55 -24.64
N SER A 239 -18.03 1.78 -25.60
CA SER A 239 -18.67 0.60 -26.17
C SER A 239 -18.49 -0.67 -25.33
N ARG A 240 -17.61 -0.66 -24.31
CA ARG A 240 -17.46 -1.76 -23.34
C ARG A 240 -17.57 -1.24 -21.89
N PRO A 241 -18.66 -1.57 -21.15
CA PRO A 241 -18.87 -1.12 -19.79
C PRO A 241 -18.04 -1.94 -18.79
N ALA A 242 -17.55 -1.26 -17.76
CA ALA A 242 -16.66 -1.71 -16.68
C ALA A 242 -15.31 -2.25 -17.19
N CYS A 243 -14.25 -2.19 -16.36
CA CYS A 243 -13.29 -3.29 -16.49
C CYS A 243 -14.16 -4.53 -16.30
N ASP A 244 -14.42 -5.32 -17.35
CA ASP A 244 -15.37 -6.43 -17.28
C ASP A 244 -15.01 -7.25 -16.03
N SER A 245 -15.82 -7.16 -14.97
CA SER A 245 -15.51 -7.79 -13.69
C SER A 245 -15.56 -9.31 -13.78
N GLY A 246 -16.12 -9.84 -14.88
CA GLY A 246 -15.99 -11.24 -15.27
C GLY A 246 -14.65 -11.56 -15.93
N ALA A 247 -13.99 -10.59 -16.58
CA ALA A 247 -12.67 -10.71 -17.19
C ALA A 247 -11.51 -10.37 -16.22
N TYR A 248 -11.76 -9.55 -15.20
CA TYR A 248 -10.82 -9.21 -14.11
C TYR A 248 -11.40 -9.61 -12.75
N PRO A 249 -11.55 -10.91 -12.51
CA PRO A 249 -12.10 -11.37 -11.25
C PRO A 249 -11.07 -11.11 -10.14
N GLY A 250 -11.56 -10.80 -8.93
CA GLY A 250 -10.74 -10.66 -7.72
C GLY A 250 -10.20 -9.28 -7.42
N MET A 251 -10.48 -8.27 -8.25
CA MET A 251 -10.21 -6.88 -7.90
C MET A 251 -11.28 -6.35 -6.93
N ASN A 252 -10.86 -5.59 -5.92
CA ASN A 252 -11.73 -5.06 -4.87
C ASN A 252 -11.95 -3.54 -5.01
N GLY A 253 -10.95 -2.70 -4.85
CA GLY A 253 -11.08 -1.24 -4.94
C GLY A 253 -9.89 -0.59 -5.63
N GLY A 254 -10.14 0.47 -6.40
CA GLY A 254 -9.05 1.30 -6.90
C GLY A 254 -8.30 1.97 -5.73
N VAL A 255 -9.06 2.47 -4.76
CA VAL A 255 -8.58 2.88 -3.45
C VAL A 255 -9.48 2.25 -2.39
N PHE A 256 -8.91 1.39 -1.55
CA PHE A 256 -9.62 0.70 -0.48
C PHE A 256 -9.00 1.03 0.87
N ILE A 257 -9.70 1.85 1.66
CA ILE A 257 -9.28 2.25 2.99
C ILE A 257 -10.27 1.71 4.02
N PHE A 258 -9.92 0.58 4.61
CA PHE A 258 -10.71 -0.08 5.63
C PHE A 258 -10.20 0.27 7.02
N SER A 259 -10.81 1.27 7.65
CA SER A 259 -10.36 1.82 8.92
C SER A 259 -10.95 1.15 10.14
N ARG A 260 -11.64 0.00 10.03
CA ARG A 260 -12.16 -0.66 11.22
C ARG A 260 -11.04 -1.49 11.86
N PRO A 261 -10.85 -1.38 13.20
CA PRO A 261 -10.11 -2.38 13.95
C PRO A 261 -10.71 -3.76 13.65
N SER A 262 -9.99 -4.58 12.90
CA SER A 262 -10.37 -5.96 12.62
C SER A 262 -9.93 -6.89 13.75
N ARG A 263 -8.99 -6.43 14.60
CA ARG A 263 -8.48 -7.13 15.78
C ARG A 263 -8.37 -6.22 17.01
N PRO A 264 -8.43 -6.79 18.23
CA PRO A 264 -8.16 -6.03 19.45
C PRO A 264 -6.79 -5.33 19.40
N GLY A 265 -6.76 -4.02 19.64
CA GLY A 265 -5.54 -3.21 19.62
C GLY A 265 -5.25 -2.50 18.30
N GLU A 266 -5.93 -2.86 17.20
CA GLU A 266 -5.86 -2.09 15.95
C GLU A 266 -6.57 -0.74 16.15
N LYS A 267 -5.96 0.35 15.65
CA LYS A 267 -6.47 1.71 15.86
C LYS A 267 -7.42 2.18 14.76
N GLY A 268 -7.50 1.43 13.66
CA GLY A 268 -8.12 1.92 12.44
C GLY A 268 -7.33 3.08 11.83
N SER A 269 -7.74 3.50 10.64
CA SER A 269 -7.12 4.60 9.91
C SER A 269 -7.53 5.96 10.45
N THR A 270 -6.55 6.86 10.56
CA THR A 270 -6.72 8.22 11.08
C THR A 270 -5.89 9.22 10.27
N ASP A 271 -6.39 10.45 10.13
CA ASP A 271 -5.70 11.52 9.39
C ASP A 271 -5.41 11.15 7.93
N VAL A 272 -6.45 10.87 7.15
CA VAL A 272 -6.36 10.42 5.76
C VAL A 272 -6.71 11.55 4.80
N THR A 273 -5.83 11.79 3.83
CA THR A 273 -5.99 12.80 2.78
C THR A 273 -5.90 12.17 1.40
N LEU A 274 -7.00 12.21 0.65
CA LEU A 274 -7.08 11.79 -0.75
C LEU A 274 -7.41 13.01 -1.62
N ILE A 275 -6.45 13.49 -2.42
CA ILE A 275 -6.60 14.72 -3.21
C ILE A 275 -6.26 14.51 -4.68
N ASP A 276 -7.17 14.90 -5.57
CA ASP A 276 -6.94 14.95 -7.02
C ASP A 276 -6.44 13.63 -7.62
N ASN A 277 -6.89 12.49 -7.09
CA ASN A 277 -6.55 11.18 -7.65
C ASN A 277 -7.48 10.84 -8.83
N LEU A 278 -6.99 10.04 -9.78
CA LEU A 278 -7.78 9.47 -10.87
C LEU A 278 -7.89 7.96 -10.66
N VAL A 279 -9.11 7.44 -10.64
CA VAL A 279 -9.37 6.01 -10.43
C VAL A 279 -10.15 5.44 -11.60
N VAL A 280 -9.62 4.36 -12.17
CA VAL A 280 -10.20 3.58 -13.24
C VAL A 280 -10.44 2.18 -12.68
N GLY A 281 -11.71 1.78 -12.54
CA GLY A 281 -12.04 0.42 -12.11
C GLY A 281 -12.25 0.18 -10.62
N GLY A 282 -12.37 -1.10 -10.26
CA GLY A 282 -12.68 -1.60 -8.91
C GLY A 282 -14.14 -2.01 -8.73
N LEU A 283 -14.45 -2.79 -7.68
CA LEU A 283 -15.83 -2.99 -7.24
C LEU A 283 -16.44 -1.65 -6.85
N TYR A 284 -15.68 -0.88 -6.07
CA TYR A 284 -15.84 0.56 -5.95
C TYR A 284 -14.58 1.26 -6.46
N GLY A 285 -14.73 2.44 -7.05
CA GLY A 285 -13.57 3.26 -7.38
C GLY A 285 -12.81 3.64 -6.11
N ILE A 286 -13.48 4.37 -5.22
CA ILE A 286 -12.94 4.75 -3.92
C ILE A 286 -13.87 4.22 -2.83
N TRP A 287 -13.36 3.33 -1.99
CA TRP A 287 -13.99 2.86 -0.76
C TRP A 287 -13.25 3.43 0.44
N VAL A 288 -13.96 4.15 1.30
CA VAL A 288 -13.43 4.59 2.59
C VAL A 288 -14.37 4.20 3.71
N ALA A 289 -13.82 3.79 4.84
CA ALA A 289 -14.59 3.55 6.07
C ALA A 289 -13.99 4.39 7.21
N PRO A 290 -14.25 5.71 7.31
CA PRO A 290 -13.54 6.59 8.24
C PRO A 290 -13.65 6.18 9.71
N ALA A 291 -12.51 6.03 10.40
CA ALA A 291 -12.51 5.80 11.85
C ALA A 291 -12.39 7.11 12.62
N GLY A 292 -11.17 7.60 12.85
CA GLY A 292 -10.89 8.81 13.64
C GLY A 292 -10.01 9.82 12.90
N GLY A 293 -9.69 10.92 13.58
CA GLY A 293 -8.84 11.98 13.03
C GLY A 293 -9.48 12.77 11.89
N THR A 294 -8.65 13.42 11.08
CA THR A 294 -9.09 14.31 10.00
C THR A 294 -9.19 13.55 8.68
N TRP A 295 -10.31 13.67 7.98
CA TRP A 295 -10.51 13.04 6.67
C TRP A 295 -10.76 14.11 5.61
N VAL A 296 -9.95 14.09 4.56
CA VAL A 296 -10.03 15.02 3.43
C VAL A 296 -10.12 14.21 2.13
N LEU A 297 -11.26 14.29 1.46
CA LEU A 297 -11.48 13.73 0.12
C LEU A 297 -11.85 14.88 -0.81
N ARG A 298 -10.89 15.35 -1.62
CA ARG A 298 -11.10 16.51 -2.49
C ARG A 298 -10.63 16.27 -3.92
N GLY A 299 -11.45 16.65 -4.90
CA GLY A 299 -11.04 16.71 -6.31
C GLY A 299 -10.78 15.34 -6.96
N ASN A 300 -11.10 14.24 -6.27
CA ASN A 300 -10.87 12.90 -6.78
C ASN A 300 -11.84 12.58 -7.93
N LYS A 301 -11.37 11.83 -8.91
CA LYS A 301 -12.07 11.55 -10.16
C LYS A 301 -12.15 10.05 -10.36
N VAL A 302 -13.34 9.54 -10.62
CA VAL A 302 -13.56 8.14 -10.95
C VAL A 302 -14.10 8.03 -12.37
N VAL A 303 -13.49 7.19 -13.19
CA VAL A 303 -13.83 7.10 -14.63
C VAL A 303 -15.17 6.40 -14.82
N ASP A 304 -16.07 7.05 -15.54
CA ASP A 304 -17.46 6.63 -15.77
C ASP A 304 -17.55 5.19 -16.25
N ARG A 305 -18.45 4.43 -15.62
CA ARG A 305 -18.73 3.02 -15.96
C ARG A 305 -17.48 2.14 -15.91
N THR A 306 -16.51 2.42 -15.04
CA THR A 306 -15.38 1.49 -14.84
C THR A 306 -15.55 0.61 -13.60
N TRP A 307 -16.46 0.98 -12.68
CA TRP A 307 -16.73 0.27 -11.43
C TRP A 307 -17.91 -0.72 -11.53
N VAL A 308 -18.03 -1.61 -10.53
CA VAL A 308 -19.16 -2.55 -10.41
C VAL A 308 -20.32 -1.99 -9.58
N TYR A 309 -20.06 -1.56 -8.34
CA TYR A 309 -21.08 -1.13 -7.39
C TYR A 309 -21.26 0.38 -7.34
N GLY A 310 -20.17 1.14 -7.33
CA GLY A 310 -20.26 2.60 -7.29
C GLY A 310 -18.91 3.30 -7.49
N PRO A 311 -18.92 4.58 -7.91
CA PRO A 311 -17.68 5.33 -8.05
C PRO A 311 -17.04 5.61 -6.68
N PHE A 312 -17.87 5.89 -5.69
CA PHE A 312 -17.46 6.15 -4.31
C PHE A 312 -18.37 5.39 -3.36
N THR A 313 -17.82 4.93 -2.24
CA THR A 313 -18.58 4.51 -1.07
C THR A 313 -17.91 5.01 0.20
N VAL A 314 -18.73 5.50 1.13
CA VAL A 314 -18.34 5.78 2.50
C VAL A 314 -19.12 4.82 3.37
N GLU A 315 -18.45 3.86 3.97
CA GLU A 315 -19.12 2.83 4.75
C GLU A 315 -19.69 3.40 6.06
N GLU A 316 -20.85 2.87 6.50
CA GLU A 316 -21.67 3.28 7.67
C GLU A 316 -22.53 4.53 7.49
N THR A 317 -23.81 4.43 7.83
CA THR A 317 -24.72 5.58 7.86
C THR A 317 -24.20 6.64 8.85
N GLY A 318 -23.95 7.86 8.36
CA GLY A 318 -23.44 8.97 9.17
C GLY A 318 -21.91 9.11 9.18
N SER A 319 -21.16 8.24 8.50
CA SER A 319 -19.70 8.35 8.38
C SER A 319 -19.24 9.55 7.55
N CYS A 320 -20.08 10.06 6.66
CA CYS A 320 -19.84 11.34 5.99
C CYS A 320 -19.68 12.51 6.98
N ALA A 321 -20.31 12.45 8.16
CA ALA A 321 -20.08 13.45 9.21
C ALA A 321 -18.67 13.38 9.82
N ARG A 322 -17.95 12.27 9.64
CA ARG A 322 -16.54 12.10 10.04
C ARG A 322 -15.57 12.62 8.97
N ILE A 323 -16.06 12.88 7.76
CA ILE A 323 -15.25 13.46 6.69
C ILE A 323 -15.28 14.98 6.84
N GLY A 324 -14.19 15.53 7.36
CA GLY A 324 -14.05 16.97 7.58
C GLY A 324 -14.05 17.77 6.27
N THR A 325 -13.66 17.17 5.14
CA THR A 325 -13.74 17.82 3.83
C THR A 325 -14.10 16.81 2.75
N TRP A 326 -15.29 17.00 2.15
CA TRP A 326 -15.71 16.33 0.93
C TRP A 326 -16.03 17.39 -0.12
N GLN A 327 -15.22 17.52 -1.16
CA GLN A 327 -15.39 18.60 -2.13
C GLN A 327 -14.90 18.20 -3.53
N ASP A 328 -15.58 18.65 -4.58
CA ASP A 328 -15.15 18.54 -5.99
C ASP A 328 -14.84 17.10 -6.47
N ASN A 329 -15.35 16.08 -5.77
CA ASN A 329 -15.24 14.70 -6.19
C ASN A 329 -16.21 14.47 -7.37
N THR A 330 -15.74 13.85 -8.46
CA THR A 330 -16.51 13.75 -9.71
C THR A 330 -16.39 12.38 -10.35
N VAL A 331 -17.43 12.03 -11.11
CA VAL A 331 -17.33 11.02 -12.16
C VAL A 331 -16.95 11.72 -13.46
N VAL A 332 -15.99 11.16 -14.18
CA VAL A 332 -15.42 11.78 -15.40
C VAL A 332 -15.35 10.81 -16.56
N THR A 333 -15.19 11.32 -17.78
CA THR A 333 -14.74 10.51 -18.91
C THR A 333 -13.24 10.69 -19.14
N MET A 334 -12.61 9.68 -19.76
CA MET A 334 -11.17 9.60 -19.95
C MET A 334 -10.85 9.10 -21.37
N ASP A 335 -9.74 9.54 -21.96
CA ASP A 335 -9.16 8.94 -23.17
C ASP A 335 -8.17 7.81 -22.82
N THR A 336 -7.58 7.17 -23.84
CA THR A 336 -6.61 6.07 -23.66
C THR A 336 -5.27 6.52 -23.09
N ASP A 337 -5.00 7.83 -23.06
CA ASP A 337 -3.80 8.43 -22.51
C ASP A 337 -4.02 8.94 -21.08
N TYR A 338 -5.11 8.52 -20.43
CA TYR A 338 -5.53 8.93 -19.09
C TYR A 338 -5.87 10.43 -18.95
N ARG A 339 -6.15 11.11 -20.05
CA ARG A 339 -6.61 12.50 -19.98
C ARG A 339 -8.10 12.53 -19.69
N VAL A 340 -8.49 13.33 -18.70
CA VAL A 340 -9.89 13.61 -18.43
C VAL A 340 -10.46 14.42 -19.60
N THR A 341 -11.48 13.88 -20.26
CA THR A 341 -12.11 14.48 -21.45
C THR A 341 -13.44 15.17 -21.13
N GLY A 342 -13.98 14.98 -19.93
CA GLY A 342 -15.21 15.63 -19.49
C GLY A 342 -15.63 15.21 -18.10
N THR A 343 -16.46 16.03 -17.46
CA THR A 343 -17.13 15.70 -16.19
C THR A 343 -18.52 15.18 -16.48
N VAL A 344 -18.84 14.00 -15.95
CA VAL A 344 -20.18 13.40 -16.06
C VAL A 344 -21.09 13.92 -14.96
N ARG A 345 -20.62 13.91 -13.71
CA ARG A 345 -21.35 14.44 -12.55
C ARG A 345 -20.43 14.69 -11.36
N THR A 346 -20.84 15.58 -10.47
CA THR A 346 -20.30 15.67 -9.10
C THR A 346 -20.86 14.55 -8.24
N VAL A 347 -20.09 14.10 -7.26
CA VAL A 347 -20.51 13.07 -6.29
C VAL A 347 -20.59 13.73 -4.91
N PRO A 348 -21.77 13.85 -4.29
CA PRO A 348 -21.89 14.31 -2.92
C PRO A 348 -21.41 13.25 -1.94
N CYS A 349 -21.13 13.64 -0.69
CA CYS A 349 -20.98 12.67 0.39
C CYS A 349 -22.38 12.09 0.68
N GLY A 350 -22.50 10.77 0.62
CA GLY A 350 -23.77 10.02 0.76
C GLY A 350 -24.30 9.92 2.18
#